data_AF-A0A1H4PVN6-F1
#
_entry.id   AF-A0A1H4PVN6-F1
#
_cell.length_a   1.000
_cell.length_b   1.000
_cell.length_c   1.000
_cell.angle_alpha   90.00
_cell.angle_beta   90.00
_cell.angle_gamma   90.00
#
_symmetry.space_group_name_H-M   'P 1'
#
loop_
_entity.id
_entity.type
_entity.pdbx_description
1 polymer ?
#
loop_
_entity_poly.entity_id
_entity_poly.type
_entity_poly.pdbx_seq_one_letter_code
_entity_poly.pdbx_strand_id
1 'polypeptide(L)'
;MTARNIKETRRRGLFGELIKALFITFNIIMLMWLIAYWIKVGPMMFNGEFSTVIVTAIMFTFWVIGAGILGALTLATRGKKIPIENISES
;
A
#
# COMPACT_ATOMS: atom_id res chain seq x y z
N MET A 1 -0.39 1.42 -47.36
CA MET A 1 0.06 0.50 -46.28
C MET A 1 -0.12 1.28 -44.98
N THR A 2 -1.25 1.10 -44.29
CA THR A 2 -1.64 1.96 -43.16
C THR A 2 -1.08 1.40 -41.86
N ALA A 3 -0.11 2.08 -41.24
CA ALA A 3 0.49 1.65 -39.98
C ALA A 3 -0.40 2.08 -38.80
N ARG A 4 -1.02 1.12 -38.11
CA ARG A 4 -1.80 1.38 -36.88
C ARG A 4 -0.84 1.49 -35.68
N ASN A 5 -0.72 2.68 -35.10
CA ASN A 5 0.02 2.90 -33.86
C ASN A 5 -0.94 2.82 -32.66
N ILE A 6 -0.94 1.68 -31.95
CA ILE A 6 -1.70 1.51 -30.70
C ILE A 6 -0.85 2.07 -29.55
N LYS A 7 -1.18 3.28 -29.07
CA LYS A 7 -0.61 3.81 -27.82
C LYS A 7 -1.49 3.39 -26.65
N GLU A 8 -1.10 2.32 -25.95
CA GLU A 8 -1.70 1.93 -24.67
C GLU A 8 -1.33 2.99 -23.60
N THR A 9 -2.21 3.96 -23.35
CA THR A 9 -2.01 4.88 -22.23
C THR A 9 -2.68 4.30 -20.98
N ARG A 10 -1.87 3.95 -19.99
CA ARG A 10 -2.33 3.39 -18.72
C ARG A 10 -2.74 4.52 -17.77
N ARG A 11 -3.88 5.18 -18.01
CA ARG A 11 -4.41 6.16 -17.04
C ARG A 11 -4.98 5.40 -15.83
N ARG A 12 -4.29 5.50 -14.69
CA ARG A 12 -4.91 5.21 -13.39
C ARG A 12 -5.92 6.33 -13.09
N GLY A 13 -7.10 5.97 -12.59
CA GLY A 13 -8.05 6.98 -12.10
C GLY A 13 -7.52 7.66 -10.85
N LEU A 14 -7.87 8.94 -10.65
CA LEU A 14 -7.47 9.74 -9.48
C LEU A 14 -7.78 9.04 -8.14
N PHE A 15 -8.90 8.32 -8.07
CA PHE A 15 -9.30 7.56 -6.89
C PHE A 15 -8.35 6.41 -6.55
N GLY A 16 -7.84 5.69 -7.55
CA GLY A 16 -6.86 4.61 -7.34
C GLY A 16 -5.47 5.13 -6.96
N GLU A 17 -5.14 6.36 -7.36
CA GLU A 17 -3.91 7.03 -6.94
C GLU A 17 -4.00 7.49 -5.48
N LEU A 18 -5.13 8.03 -5.04
CA LEU A 18 -5.39 8.40 -3.65
C LEU A 18 -5.32 7.18 -2.71
N ILE A 19 -5.99 6.08 -3.05
CA ILE A 19 -5.94 4.85 -2.23
C ILE A 19 -4.51 4.28 -2.16
N LYS A 20 -3.77 4.31 -3.27
CA LYS A 20 -2.37 3.88 -3.26
C LYS A 20 -1.51 4.78 -2.38
N ALA A 21 -1.71 6.09 -2.42
CA ALA A 21 -1.00 7.04 -1.56
C ALA A 21 -1.30 6.76 -0.08
N LEU A 22 -2.58 6.56 0.28
CA LEU A 22 -3.01 6.15 1.62
C LEU A 22 -2.35 4.83 2.08
N PHE A 23 -2.30 3.82 1.21
CA PHE A 23 -1.64 2.55 1.52
C PHE A 23 -0.15 2.73 1.84
N ILE A 24 0.56 3.53 1.04
CA ILE A 24 1.98 3.80 1.25
C ILE A 24 2.19 4.58 2.55
N THR A 25 1.44 5.67 2.74
CA THR A 25 1.53 6.51 3.94
C THR A 25 1.24 5.71 5.21
N PHE A 26 0.19 4.88 5.20
CA PHE A 26 -0.13 4.01 6.32
C PHE A 26 1.03 3.06 6.67
N ASN A 27 1.62 2.38 5.68
CA ASN A 27 2.73 1.48 5.93
C ASN A 27 3.99 2.20 6.44
N ILE A 28 4.28 3.40 5.93
CA ILE A 28 5.40 4.21 6.42
C ILE A 28 5.19 4.63 7.87
N ILE A 29 3.98 5.09 8.21
CA ILE A 29 3.64 5.46 9.60
C ILE A 29 3.76 4.25 10.53
N MET A 30 3.21 3.09 10.13
CA MET A 30 3.31 1.87 10.94
C MET A 30 4.76 1.40 11.13
N LEU A 31 5.59 1.51 10.09
CA LEU A 31 7.01 1.17 10.17
C LEU A 31 7.76 2.11 11.12
N MET A 32 7.55 3.43 11.01
CA MET A 32 8.14 4.40 11.93
C MET A 32 7.68 4.15 13.36
N TRP A 33 6.41 3.80 13.55
CA TRP A 33 5.85 3.51 14.87
C TRP A 33 6.44 2.24 15.47
N LEU A 34 6.66 1.18 14.67
CA LEU A 34 7.34 -0.04 15.11
C LEU A 34 8.78 0.26 15.57
N ILE A 35 9.53 1.06 14.81
CA ILE A 35 10.90 1.45 15.17
C ILE A 35 10.89 2.20 16.50
N ALA A 36 10.01 3.19 16.66
CA ALA A 36 9.88 3.96 17.90
C ALA A 36 9.47 3.08 19.10
N TYR A 37 8.58 2.11 18.87
CA TYR A 37 8.16 1.16 19.88
C TYR A 37 9.32 0.25 20.33
N TRP A 38 10.09 -0.31 19.39
CA TRP A 38 11.25 -1.15 19.71
C TRP A 38 12.36 -0.39 20.44
N ILE A 39 12.59 0.88 20.14
CA ILE A 39 13.55 1.71 20.89
C ILE A 39 13.14 1.81 22.37
N LYS A 40 11.84 1.90 22.66
CA LYS A 40 11.33 1.99 24.05
C LYS A 40 11.25 0.64 24.76
N VAL A 41 10.86 -0.41 24.05
CA VAL A 41 10.54 -1.72 24.63
C VAL A 41 11.74 -2.68 24.63
N GLY A 42 12.74 -2.46 23.76
CA GLY A 42 13.98 -3.25 23.72
C GLY A 42 14.62 -3.46 25.11
N PRO A 43 14.80 -2.41 25.93
CA PRO A 43 15.31 -2.55 27.29
C PRO A 43 14.41 -3.36 28.24
N MET A 44 13.09 -3.34 28.05
CA MET A 44 12.11 -4.02 28.91
C MET A 44 12.00 -5.52 28.58
N MET A 45 12.28 -5.93 27.33
CA MET A 45 12.27 -7.34 26.95
C MET A 45 13.32 -8.18 27.69
N PHE A 46 14.48 -7.61 28.01
CA PHE A 46 15.51 -8.31 28.78
C PHE A 46 15.10 -8.60 30.23
N ASN A 47 14.09 -7.90 30.74
CA ASN A 47 13.58 -8.07 32.10
C ASN A 47 12.40 -9.05 32.19
N GLY A 48 12.01 -9.70 31.09
CA GLY A 48 10.99 -10.77 31.08
C GLY A 48 9.53 -10.29 31.16
N GLU A 49 9.24 -9.03 30.80
CA GLU A 49 7.88 -8.50 30.86
C GLU A 49 6.96 -9.07 29.78
N PHE A 50 6.13 -10.06 30.15
CA PHE A 50 5.16 -10.72 29.27
C PHE A 50 4.13 -9.77 28.62
N SER A 51 3.88 -8.62 29.24
CA SER A 51 2.99 -7.57 28.75
C SER A 51 3.43 -6.99 27.40
N THR A 52 4.74 -6.91 27.17
CA THR A 52 5.31 -6.33 25.93
C THR A 52 5.06 -7.21 24.71
N VAL A 53 5.04 -8.54 24.88
CA VAL A 53 4.75 -9.51 23.81
C VAL A 53 3.31 -9.36 23.33
N ILE A 54 2.35 -9.18 24.24
CA ILE A 54 0.93 -9.03 23.91
C ILE A 54 0.70 -7.73 23.12
N VAL A 55 1.29 -6.63 23.57
CA VAL A 55 1.19 -5.33 22.87
C VAL A 55 1.82 -5.41 21.48
N THR A 56 2.96 -6.09 21.35
CA THR A 56 3.61 -6.34 20.07
C THR A 56 2.70 -7.12 19.12
N ALA A 57 2.09 -8.22 19.60
CA ALA A 57 1.20 -9.06 18.80
C ALA A 57 -0.04 -8.29 18.31
N ILE A 58 -0.66 -7.48 19.18
CA ILE A 58 -1.79 -6.63 18.81
C ILE A 58 -1.37 -5.62 17.74
N MET A 59 -0.22 -4.97 17.91
CA MET A 59 0.28 -3.96 16.96
C MET A 59 0.54 -4.57 15.57
N PHE A 60 1.19 -5.74 15.51
CA PHE A 60 1.38 -6.47 14.25
C PHE A 60 0.06 -6.90 13.61
N THR A 61 -0.91 -7.35 14.40
CA THR A 61 -2.24 -7.75 13.90
C THR A 61 -2.95 -6.56 13.25
N PHE A 62 -2.96 -5.40 13.91
CA PHE A 62 -3.53 -4.18 13.34
C PHE A 62 -2.81 -3.74 12.06
N TRP A 63 -1.49 -3.86 12.02
CA TRP A 63 -0.72 -3.53 10.82
C TRP A 63 -1.11 -4.45 9.65
N VAL A 64 -1.08 -5.76 9.86
CA VAL A 64 -1.39 -6.75 8.80
C VAL A 64 -2.82 -6.58 8.29
N ILE A 65 -3.79 -6.41 9.18
CA ILE A 65 -5.19 -6.20 8.77
C ILE A 65 -5.34 -4.88 8.00
N GLY A 66 -4.79 -3.78 8.51
CA GLY A 66 -4.87 -2.47 7.84
C GLY A 66 -4.18 -2.48 6.47
N ALA A 67 -2.99 -3.06 6.38
CA ALA A 67 -2.26 -3.22 5.12
C ALA A 67 -2.99 -4.18 4.17
N GLY A 68 -3.61 -5.25 4.67
CA GLY A 68 -4.40 -6.18 3.88
C GLY A 68 -5.62 -5.51 3.24
N ILE A 69 -6.40 -4.76 4.03
CA ILE A 69 -7.59 -4.04 3.54
C ILE A 69 -7.20 -2.96 2.53
N LEU A 70 -6.25 -2.09 2.87
CA LEU A 70 -5.78 -1.02 1.97
C LEU A 70 -5.11 -1.60 0.71
N GLY A 71 -4.39 -2.71 0.83
CA GLY A 71 -3.79 -3.43 -0.28
C GLY A 71 -4.84 -4.00 -1.23
N ALA A 72 -5.88 -4.65 -0.68
CA ALA A 72 -7.02 -5.16 -1.45
C ALA A 72 -7.76 -4.02 -2.16
N LEU A 73 -8.03 -2.90 -1.48
CA LEU A 73 -8.63 -1.70 -2.08
C LEU A 73 -7.74 -1.09 -3.18
N THR A 74 -6.43 -1.09 -2.99
CA THR A 74 -5.47 -0.62 -4.01
C THR A 74 -5.49 -1.53 -5.24
N LEU A 75 -5.65 -2.84 -5.06
CA LEU A 75 -5.78 -3.79 -6.17
C LEU A 75 -7.13 -3.65 -6.89
N ALA A 76 -8.22 -3.52 -6.14
CA ALA A 76 -9.56 -3.32 -6.69
C ALA A 76 -9.67 -2.02 -7.51
N THR A 77 -8.94 -0.97 -7.13
CA THR A 77 -8.92 0.32 -7.84
C THR A 77 -7.90 0.41 -8.97
N ARG A 78 -7.14 -0.67 -9.27
CA ARG A 78 -6.32 -0.73 -10.49
C ARG A 78 -7.23 -0.80 -11.72
N GLY A 79 -7.55 0.38 -12.26
CA GLY A 79 -8.37 0.54 -13.47
C GLY A 79 -7.93 -0.37 -14.63
N LYS A 80 -8.94 -0.93 -15.30
CA LYS A 80 -8.83 -1.74 -16.53
C LYS A 80 -7.98 -1.01 -17.58
N LYS A 81 -7.15 -1.76 -18.31
CA LYS A 81 -6.44 -1.28 -19.49
C LYS A 81 -7.47 -0.83 -20.52
N ILE A 82 -7.49 0.44 -20.87
CA ILE A 82 -8.35 0.96 -21.96
C ILE A 82 -7.43 1.08 -23.18
N PRO A 83 -7.58 0.22 -24.21
CA PRO A 83 -6.89 0.43 -25.47
C PRO A 83 -7.45 1.69 -26.11
N ILE A 84 -6.58 2.67 -26.39
CA ILE A 84 -6.96 3.90 -27.09
C ILE A 84 -6.46 3.74 -28.53
N GLU A 85 -7.39 3.52 -29.46
CA GLU A 85 -7.09 3.49 -30.90
C GLU A 85 -7.01 4.93 -31.41
N ASN A 86 -5.81 5.39 -31.77
CA ASN A 86 -5.66 6.66 -32.48
C ASN A 86 -5.72 6.36 -33.98
N ILE A 87 -6.84 6.67 -34.61
CA ILE A 87 -6.97 6.61 -36.07
C ILE A 87 -6.39 7.92 -36.60
N SER A 88 -5.15 7.90 -37.07
CA SER A 88 -4.58 9.02 -37.81
C SER A 88 -5.09 8.97 -39.24
N GLU A 89 -6.03 9.84 -39.60
CA GLU A 89 -6.38 10.10 -40.99
C GLU A 89 -5.25 10.91 -41.63
N SER A 90 -4.64 10.36 -42.68
CA SER A 90 -3.62 11.01 -43.51
C SER A 90 -4.14 11.17 -44.93
#